data_AF-A0A8T3R4C8-F1
#
_entry.id   AF-A0A8T3R4C8-F1
#
_cell.length_a   1.000
_cell.length_b   1.000
_cell.length_c   1.000
_cell.angle_alpha   90.00
_cell.angle_beta   90.00
_cell.angle_gamma   90.00
#
_symmetry.space_group_name_H-M   'P 1'
#
loop_
_entity.id
_entity.type
_entity.pdbx_description
1 polymer ?
#
loop_
_entity_poly.entity_id
_entity_poly.type
_entity_poly.pdbx_seq_one_letter_code
_entity_poly.pdbx_strand_id
1 'polypeptide(L)'
;MLELIHSDPLAWETQLRLAPRDIYHTAGFHEYARGSGEGEPYLIVVRNGTRGFAWPYLLRRVDQVEGLAGTDATDVTSVYGYPGPLTWGKTDPGFIEAAWDAVLEVWRGQQVIAAFTRFNPVLENAALLERLPAPGRVAGPASAGHAGTPTVSLDCTLSDADAAEGFSRVLRQEIAAARRAGLETSHDTAWTTLDEFVRLYRETMERSGAPAGYYLDAADV
;
A
#
# COMPACT_ATOMS: atom_id res chain seq x y z
N MET A 1 -15.37 14.04 -13.59
CA MET A 1 -15.66 12.68 -14.06
C MET A 1 -15.38 11.73 -12.91
N LEU A 2 -16.35 10.89 -12.55
CA LEU A 2 -16.21 9.82 -11.56
C LEU A 2 -16.18 8.49 -12.33
N GLU A 3 -15.22 7.63 -12.02
CA GLU A 3 -15.11 6.28 -12.55
C GLU A 3 -14.89 5.29 -11.39
N LEU A 4 -15.57 4.14 -11.46
CA LEU A 4 -15.35 3.00 -10.58
C LEU A 4 -14.83 1.85 -11.43
N ILE A 5 -13.63 1.39 -11.13
CA ILE A 5 -12.97 0.29 -11.84
C ILE A 5 -12.91 -0.92 -10.93
N HIS A 6 -13.26 -2.09 -11.46
CA HIS A 6 -13.24 -3.37 -10.77
C HIS A 6 -12.53 -4.40 -11.64
N SER A 7 -11.45 -4.99 -11.14
CA SER A 7 -10.73 -6.09 -11.82
C SER A 7 -10.39 -5.84 -13.30
N ASP A 8 -10.06 -4.59 -13.67
CA ASP A 8 -9.58 -4.23 -15.02
C ASP A 8 -8.19 -3.58 -14.91
N PRO A 9 -7.10 -4.37 -15.03
CA PRO A 9 -5.75 -3.86 -14.89
C PRO A 9 -5.38 -2.77 -15.89
N LEU A 10 -5.88 -2.83 -17.13
CA LEU A 10 -5.53 -1.85 -18.15
C LEU A 10 -6.19 -0.50 -17.86
N ALA A 11 -7.48 -0.50 -17.51
CA ALA A 11 -8.18 0.71 -17.10
C ALA A 11 -7.57 1.28 -15.82
N TRP A 12 -7.28 0.43 -14.84
CA TRP A 12 -6.69 0.81 -13.56
C TRP A 12 -5.35 1.52 -13.73
N GLU A 13 -4.41 0.87 -14.42
CA GLU A 13 -3.09 1.44 -14.68
C GLU A 13 -3.18 2.71 -15.51
N THR A 14 -4.15 2.77 -16.43
CA THR A 14 -4.43 3.98 -17.21
C THR A 14 -4.83 5.17 -16.35
N GLN A 15 -5.67 4.95 -15.35
CA GLN A 15 -6.09 6.01 -14.45
C GLN A 15 -5.00 6.45 -13.47
N LEU A 16 -4.01 5.59 -13.19
CA LEU A 16 -2.93 5.92 -12.26
C LEU A 16 -1.66 6.44 -12.93
N ARG A 17 -1.59 6.51 -14.27
CA ARG A 17 -0.39 6.97 -15.00
C ARG A 17 0.13 8.35 -14.61
N LEU A 18 -0.74 9.26 -14.20
CA LEU A 18 -0.37 10.64 -13.82
C LEU A 18 -0.11 10.80 -12.32
N ALA A 19 -0.44 9.78 -11.52
CA ALA A 19 -0.28 9.83 -10.08
C ALA A 19 1.16 9.44 -9.69
N PRO A 20 1.79 10.16 -8.75
CA PRO A 20 2.93 9.61 -8.06
C PRO A 20 2.48 8.35 -7.32
N ARG A 21 3.14 7.22 -7.56
CA ARG A 21 2.64 5.91 -7.16
C ARG A 21 3.77 4.95 -6.80
N ASP A 22 3.37 3.92 -6.08
CA ASP A 22 4.18 2.81 -5.56
C ASP A 22 3.48 1.49 -5.91
N ILE A 23 4.12 0.35 -5.69
CA ILE A 23 3.59 -1.00 -5.94
C ILE A 23 2.22 -1.22 -5.31
N TYR A 24 1.99 -0.66 -4.10
CA TYR A 24 0.73 -0.78 -3.36
C TYR A 24 -0.48 -0.22 -4.09
N HIS A 25 -0.31 0.60 -5.12
CA HIS A 25 -1.39 1.21 -5.89
C HIS A 25 -1.70 0.44 -7.18
N THR A 26 -0.85 -0.51 -7.56
CA THR A 26 -0.94 -1.20 -8.85
C THR A 26 -2.09 -2.20 -8.86
N ALA A 27 -2.63 -2.46 -10.04
CA ALA A 27 -3.65 -3.49 -10.21
C ALA A 27 -3.10 -4.87 -9.82
N GLY A 28 -1.87 -5.20 -10.22
CA GLY A 28 -1.25 -6.50 -9.94
C GLY A 28 -1.14 -6.81 -8.45
N PHE A 29 -0.81 -5.81 -7.62
CA PHE A 29 -0.72 -6.01 -6.17
C PHE A 29 -2.10 -6.21 -5.51
N HIS A 30 -3.14 -5.58 -6.06
CA HIS A 30 -4.52 -5.79 -5.63
C HIS A 30 -5.07 -7.14 -6.08
N GLU A 31 -4.69 -7.61 -7.27
CA GLU A 31 -5.01 -8.96 -7.73
C GLU A 31 -4.33 -10.05 -6.89
N TYR A 32 -3.09 -9.82 -6.46
CA TYR A 32 -2.43 -10.68 -5.48
C TYR A 32 -3.23 -10.74 -4.18
N ALA A 33 -3.62 -9.59 -3.61
CA ALA A 33 -4.41 -9.54 -2.39
C ALA A 33 -5.77 -10.24 -2.53
N ARG A 34 -6.43 -10.13 -3.70
CA ARG A 34 -7.64 -10.90 -4.03
C ARG A 34 -7.37 -12.40 -4.02
N GLY A 35 -6.27 -12.84 -4.64
CA GLY A 35 -5.82 -14.24 -4.63
C GLY A 35 -5.60 -14.80 -3.22
N SER A 36 -5.13 -13.95 -2.30
CA SER A 36 -4.95 -14.24 -0.88
C SER A 36 -6.24 -14.14 -0.04
N GLY A 37 -7.39 -13.87 -0.66
CA GLY A 37 -8.68 -13.76 0.02
C GLY A 37 -8.85 -12.47 0.84
N GLU A 38 -8.05 -11.43 0.59
CA GLU A 38 -8.11 -10.17 1.33
C GLU A 38 -9.27 -9.26 0.88
N GLY A 39 -9.96 -9.59 -0.22
CA GLY A 39 -11.13 -8.86 -0.72
C GLY A 39 -11.12 -8.59 -2.21
N GLU A 40 -12.23 -8.06 -2.72
CA GLU A 40 -12.37 -7.72 -4.14
C GLU A 40 -11.77 -6.34 -4.44
N PRO A 41 -10.95 -6.19 -5.50
CA PRO A 41 -10.20 -4.98 -5.74
C PRO A 41 -10.97 -3.94 -6.55
N TYR A 42 -11.05 -2.72 -6.01
CA TYR A 42 -11.72 -1.60 -6.63
C TYR A 42 -10.84 -0.35 -6.64
N LEU A 43 -11.03 0.47 -7.67
CA LEU A 43 -10.41 1.79 -7.79
C LEU A 43 -11.50 2.83 -8.06
N ILE A 44 -11.65 3.77 -7.14
CA ILE A 44 -12.43 4.99 -7.37
C ILE A 44 -11.51 6.05 -7.97
N VAL A 45 -11.96 6.72 -9.03
CA VAL A 45 -11.23 7.81 -9.66
C VAL A 45 -12.13 9.02 -9.85
N VAL A 46 -11.71 10.17 -9.32
CA VAL A 46 -12.36 11.46 -9.53
C VAL A 46 -11.39 12.38 -10.25
N ARG A 47 -11.79 12.85 -11.44
CA ARG A 47 -10.94 13.64 -12.34
C ARG A 47 -11.61 14.92 -12.79
N ASN A 48 -10.82 15.98 -12.91
CA ASN A 48 -11.21 17.22 -13.57
C ASN A 48 -10.02 17.78 -14.36
N GLY A 49 -10.02 17.56 -15.68
CA GLY A 49 -8.91 17.97 -16.54
C GLY A 49 -7.60 17.30 -16.11
N THR A 50 -6.60 18.11 -15.72
CA THR A 50 -5.24 17.66 -15.39
C THR A 50 -5.03 17.26 -13.93
N ARG A 51 -6.04 17.44 -13.06
CA ARG A 51 -5.99 17.02 -11.66
C ARG A 51 -6.89 15.83 -11.41
N GLY A 52 -6.52 15.04 -10.41
CA GLY A 52 -7.34 13.93 -10.00
C GLY A 52 -7.08 13.43 -8.59
N PHE A 53 -8.00 12.58 -8.18
CA PHE A 53 -8.03 11.85 -6.93
C PHE A 53 -8.29 10.39 -7.29
N ALA A 54 -7.59 9.47 -6.67
CA ALA A 54 -7.83 8.05 -6.85
C ALA A 54 -7.70 7.31 -5.52
N TRP A 55 -8.56 6.32 -5.30
CA TRP A 55 -8.52 5.50 -4.10
C TRP A 55 -8.63 4.03 -4.48
N PRO A 56 -7.50 3.30 -4.48
CA PRO A 56 -7.51 1.85 -4.60
C PRO A 56 -7.82 1.21 -3.24
N TYR A 57 -8.74 0.25 -3.22
CA TYR A 57 -9.20 -0.43 -2.00
C TYR A 57 -9.67 -1.85 -2.28
N LEU A 58 -9.81 -2.62 -1.21
CA LEU A 58 -10.42 -3.94 -1.19
C LEU A 58 -11.79 -3.85 -0.53
N LEU A 59 -12.79 -4.48 -1.14
CA LEU A 59 -14.15 -4.60 -0.62
C LEU A 59 -14.38 -6.02 -0.12
N ARG A 60 -14.87 -6.17 1.12
CA ARG A 60 -15.15 -7.49 1.71
C ARG A 60 -16.55 -7.55 2.27
N ARG A 61 -17.17 -8.73 2.22
CA ARG A 61 -18.40 -8.98 2.97
C ARG A 61 -18.08 -9.20 4.45
N VAL A 62 -18.95 -8.71 5.33
CA VAL A 62 -18.77 -8.83 6.78
C VAL A 62 -19.79 -9.77 7.43
N ASP A 63 -20.46 -10.59 6.63
CA ASP A 63 -21.49 -11.53 7.11
C ASP A 63 -20.94 -12.69 7.95
N GLN A 64 -19.61 -12.90 7.93
CA GLN A 64 -18.91 -13.83 8.81
C GLN A 64 -18.65 -13.25 10.21
N VAL A 65 -18.87 -11.95 10.42
CA VAL A 65 -18.69 -11.30 11.72
C VAL A 65 -19.90 -11.59 12.61
N GLU A 66 -19.66 -11.95 13.87
CA GLU A 66 -20.71 -12.19 14.85
C GLU A 66 -21.65 -10.98 14.96
N GLY A 67 -22.96 -11.22 14.82
CA GLY A 67 -23.98 -10.17 14.83
C GLY A 67 -24.31 -9.55 13.46
N LEU A 68 -23.56 -9.86 12.40
CA LEU A 68 -23.80 -9.38 11.03
C LEU A 68 -24.18 -10.50 10.04
N ALA A 69 -24.41 -11.71 10.53
CA ALA A 69 -24.81 -12.85 9.72
C ALA A 69 -26.09 -12.57 8.92
N GLY A 70 -26.07 -12.87 7.63
CA GLY A 70 -27.20 -12.68 6.72
C GLY A 70 -27.41 -11.24 6.23
N THR A 71 -26.51 -10.32 6.55
CA THR A 71 -26.52 -8.95 6.00
C THR A 71 -25.78 -8.88 4.66
N ASP A 72 -26.11 -7.86 3.86
CA ASP A 72 -25.37 -7.50 2.64
C ASP A 72 -24.29 -6.43 2.91
N ALA A 73 -23.97 -6.20 4.19
CA ALA A 73 -22.99 -5.20 4.58
C ALA A 73 -21.59 -5.58 4.11
N THR A 74 -20.81 -4.56 3.78
CA THR A 74 -19.41 -4.68 3.40
C THR A 74 -18.52 -3.78 4.24
N ASP A 75 -17.23 -4.08 4.26
CA ASP A 75 -16.21 -3.12 4.70
C ASP A 75 -15.20 -2.86 3.59
N VAL A 76 -14.50 -1.74 3.76
CA VAL A 76 -13.38 -1.35 2.92
C VAL A 76 -12.10 -1.52 3.71
N THR A 77 -11.11 -2.18 3.10
CA THR A 77 -9.75 -2.27 3.63
C THR A 77 -8.72 -1.90 2.57
N SER A 78 -7.50 -1.56 3.00
CA SER A 78 -6.33 -1.46 2.15
C SER A 78 -5.68 -2.84 1.97
N VAL A 79 -5.03 -3.05 0.81
CA VAL A 79 -3.97 -4.07 0.67
C VAL A 79 -2.89 -3.89 1.75
N TYR A 80 -2.07 -4.93 1.97
CA TYR A 80 -0.89 -4.80 2.82
C TYR A 80 0.11 -3.77 2.26
N GLY A 81 0.24 -2.63 2.94
CA GLY A 81 1.09 -1.52 2.51
C GLY A 81 0.37 -0.18 2.58
N TYR A 82 0.66 0.72 1.64
CA TYR A 82 0.22 2.12 1.71
C TYR A 82 -0.49 2.58 0.42
N PRO A 83 -1.72 2.08 0.14
CA PRO A 83 -2.40 2.31 -1.13
C PRO A 83 -3.14 3.65 -1.23
N GLY A 84 -3.20 4.45 -0.17
CA GLY A 84 -3.62 5.85 -0.30
C GLY A 84 -4.86 6.25 0.48
N PRO A 85 -5.58 7.30 0.03
CA PRO A 85 -5.76 7.77 -1.36
C PRO A 85 -4.56 8.47 -2.02
N LEU A 86 -4.66 8.63 -3.35
CA LEU A 86 -3.72 9.32 -4.24
C LEU A 86 -4.32 10.63 -4.79
N THR A 87 -3.47 11.61 -5.03
CA THR A 87 -3.82 12.82 -5.78
C THR A 87 -2.72 13.20 -6.77
N TRP A 88 -3.08 13.91 -7.82
CA TRP A 88 -2.12 14.51 -8.75
C TRP A 88 -2.64 15.79 -9.37
N GLY A 89 -1.73 16.57 -9.95
CA GLY A 89 -2.01 17.92 -10.41
C GLY A 89 -2.29 18.87 -9.25
N LYS A 90 -2.73 20.09 -9.56
CA LYS A 90 -3.03 21.11 -8.54
C LYS A 90 -4.42 20.88 -7.95
N THR A 91 -4.47 20.27 -6.77
CA THR A 91 -5.72 20.10 -6.01
C THR A 91 -5.97 21.26 -5.05
N ASP A 92 -7.23 21.67 -4.90
CA ASP A 92 -7.70 22.63 -3.90
C ASP A 92 -8.71 21.96 -2.95
N PRO A 93 -9.03 22.57 -1.79
CA PRO A 93 -9.96 21.98 -0.83
C PRO A 93 -11.31 21.59 -1.43
N GLY A 94 -11.91 22.44 -2.28
CA GLY A 94 -13.21 22.16 -2.89
C GLY A 94 -13.18 20.95 -3.84
N PHE A 95 -12.08 20.74 -4.56
CA PHE A 95 -11.90 19.51 -5.33
C PHE A 95 -11.81 18.26 -4.44
N ILE A 96 -11.08 18.34 -3.33
CA ILE A 96 -10.93 17.20 -2.40
C ILE A 96 -12.25 16.89 -1.71
N GLU A 97 -13.00 17.90 -1.27
CA GLU A 97 -14.34 17.75 -0.70
C GLU A 97 -15.28 17.05 -1.70
N ALA A 98 -15.35 17.54 -2.94
CA ALA A 98 -16.18 16.92 -3.97
C ALA A 98 -15.75 15.48 -4.32
N ALA A 99 -14.44 15.20 -4.30
CA ALA A 99 -13.93 13.85 -4.52
C ALA A 99 -14.30 12.90 -3.37
N TRP A 100 -14.25 13.40 -2.13
CA TRP A 100 -14.64 12.66 -0.95
C TRP A 100 -16.14 12.34 -0.93
N ASP A 101 -16.99 13.31 -1.27
CA ASP A 101 -18.43 13.08 -1.39
C ASP A 101 -18.75 12.00 -2.43
N ALA A 102 -18.02 12.00 -3.55
CA ALA A 102 -18.14 10.98 -4.57
C ALA A 102 -17.69 9.58 -4.08
N VAL A 103 -16.62 9.51 -3.28
CA VAL A 103 -16.17 8.25 -2.63
C VAL A 103 -17.25 7.73 -1.70
N LEU A 104 -17.79 8.58 -0.83
CA LEU A 104 -18.84 8.18 0.11
C LEU A 104 -20.09 7.68 -0.62
N GLU A 105 -20.45 8.30 -1.74
CA GLU A 105 -21.60 7.84 -2.54
C GLU A 105 -21.37 6.46 -3.17
N VAL A 106 -20.16 6.21 -3.69
CA VAL A 106 -19.79 4.88 -4.20
C VAL A 106 -19.86 3.83 -3.08
N TRP A 107 -19.28 4.13 -1.92
CA TRP A 107 -19.27 3.22 -0.77
C TRP A 107 -20.66 2.96 -0.20
N ARG A 108 -21.57 3.94 -0.20
CA ARG A 108 -22.99 3.72 0.12
C ARG A 108 -23.63 2.74 -0.86
N GLY A 109 -23.37 2.91 -2.16
CA GLY A 109 -23.82 1.99 -3.20
C GLY A 109 -23.32 0.55 -3.00
N GLN A 110 -22.12 0.39 -2.42
CA GLN A 110 -21.50 -0.89 -2.09
C GLN A 110 -21.88 -1.44 -0.69
N GLN A 111 -22.80 -0.79 0.03
CA GLN A 111 -23.21 -1.17 1.40
C GLN A 111 -22.07 -1.14 2.43
N VAL A 112 -21.10 -0.25 2.25
CA VAL A 112 -19.94 -0.13 3.14
C VAL A 112 -20.35 0.48 4.48
N ILE A 113 -20.08 -0.25 5.56
CA ILE A 113 -20.37 0.21 6.94
C ILE A 113 -19.13 0.72 7.67
N ALA A 114 -17.94 0.35 7.22
CA ALA A 114 -16.66 0.77 7.78
C ALA A 114 -15.57 0.80 6.70
N ALA A 115 -14.61 1.71 6.85
CA ALA A 115 -13.46 1.80 5.96
C ALA A 115 -12.16 1.97 6.74
N PHE A 116 -11.14 1.21 6.37
CA PHE A 116 -9.79 1.30 6.89
C PHE A 116 -8.81 1.47 5.73
N THR A 117 -7.85 2.39 5.87
CA THR A 117 -6.76 2.58 4.90
C THR A 117 -5.46 2.95 5.59
N ARG A 118 -4.35 2.82 4.86
CA ARG A 118 -3.02 3.28 5.26
C ARG A 118 -2.49 4.30 4.26
N PHE A 119 -1.90 5.36 4.78
CA PHE A 119 -1.32 6.47 4.03
C PHE A 119 0.15 6.21 3.70
N ASN A 120 0.58 6.66 2.53
CA ASN A 120 1.94 6.49 2.05
C ASN A 120 2.84 7.60 2.62
N PRO A 121 3.86 7.25 3.44
CA PRO A 121 4.71 8.25 4.08
C PRO A 121 5.57 9.02 3.08
N VAL A 122 5.96 8.41 1.96
CA VAL A 122 6.79 9.07 0.92
C VAL A 122 5.95 10.06 0.11
N LEU A 123 4.66 9.77 -0.08
CA LEU A 123 3.73 10.68 -0.77
C LEU A 123 3.13 11.75 0.15
N GLU A 124 3.34 11.64 1.46
CA GLU A 124 2.77 12.51 2.49
C GLU A 124 1.24 12.70 2.37
N ASN A 125 0.55 11.72 1.79
CA ASN A 125 -0.87 11.82 1.45
C ASN A 125 -1.80 11.80 2.67
N ALA A 126 -1.27 11.56 3.88
CA ALA A 126 -1.99 11.77 5.13
C ALA A 126 -2.45 13.23 5.31
N ALA A 127 -1.73 14.21 4.73
CA ALA A 127 -2.12 15.61 4.73
C ALA A 127 -3.49 15.86 4.06
N LEU A 128 -3.98 14.93 3.23
CA LEU A 128 -5.32 15.00 2.67
C LEU A 128 -6.41 14.91 3.75
N LEU A 129 -6.16 14.24 4.87
CA LEU A 129 -7.11 14.10 5.99
C LEU A 129 -7.47 15.44 6.64
N GLU A 130 -6.59 16.43 6.58
CA GLU A 130 -6.89 17.78 7.08
C GLU A 130 -7.98 18.46 6.24
N ARG A 131 -8.18 17.99 5.01
CA ARG A 131 -9.08 18.56 4.01
C ARG A 131 -10.32 17.73 3.76
N LEU A 132 -10.45 16.57 4.40
CA LEU A 132 -11.66 15.74 4.29
C LEU A 132 -12.73 16.24 5.27
N PRO A 133 -13.93 16.59 4.79
CA PRO A 133 -15.03 16.96 5.67
C PRO A 133 -15.52 15.71 6.41
N ALA A 134 -15.53 15.77 7.75
CA ALA A 134 -15.97 14.67 8.60
C ALA A 134 -16.85 15.22 9.74
N PRO A 135 -18.19 15.25 9.57
CA PRO A 135 -19.09 15.54 10.67
C PRO A 135 -18.90 14.47 11.76
N GLY A 136 -18.69 14.91 13.00
CA GLY A 136 -18.40 13.99 14.11
C GLY A 136 -16.99 13.42 14.10
N ARG A 137 -16.01 14.08 13.45
CA ARG A 137 -14.58 13.75 13.58
C ARG A 137 -14.19 13.78 15.06
N VAL A 138 -14.20 12.60 15.69
CA VAL A 138 -13.44 12.38 16.90
C VAL A 138 -12.01 12.30 16.42
N ALA A 139 -11.32 13.43 16.42
CA ALA A 139 -9.89 13.40 16.42
C ALA A 139 -9.53 12.61 17.69
N GLY A 140 -9.17 11.34 17.52
CA GLY A 140 -8.33 10.68 18.51
C GLY A 140 -7.18 11.64 18.80
N PRO A 141 -6.67 11.67 20.04
CA PRO A 141 -5.55 12.55 20.35
C PRO A 141 -4.55 12.44 19.21
N ALA A 142 -4.00 13.58 18.78
CA ALA A 142 -2.78 13.61 17.99
C ALA A 142 -1.61 13.07 18.85
N SER A 143 -1.85 12.00 19.62
CA SER A 143 -0.85 11.02 19.95
C SER A 143 -0.20 10.72 18.63
N ALA A 144 1.06 11.14 18.51
CA ALA A 144 2.02 10.64 17.55
C ALA A 144 1.58 9.23 17.15
N GLY A 145 0.95 9.12 15.97
CA GLY A 145 0.32 7.89 15.54
C GLY A 145 1.35 6.80 15.75
N HIS A 146 0.98 5.72 16.49
CA HIS A 146 1.87 4.60 16.88
C HIS A 146 3.20 4.75 16.20
N ALA A 147 4.19 5.40 16.84
CA ALA A 147 5.40 5.85 16.17
C ALA A 147 5.85 4.70 15.29
N GLY A 148 5.56 4.83 13.98
CA GLY A 148 5.67 3.70 13.08
C GLY A 148 7.09 3.23 13.22
N THR A 149 7.33 1.92 13.07
CA THR A 149 8.71 1.47 12.96
C THR A 149 9.37 2.36 11.90
N PRO A 150 10.45 3.09 12.23
CA PRO A 150 10.95 4.14 11.35
C PRO A 150 11.24 3.54 9.99
N THR A 151 10.62 4.10 8.96
CA THR A 151 10.89 3.68 7.58
C THR A 151 12.24 4.26 7.19
N VAL A 152 13.13 3.42 6.68
CA VAL A 152 14.41 3.85 6.11
C VAL A 152 14.24 3.92 4.61
N SER A 153 14.47 5.10 4.03
CA SER A 153 14.52 5.30 2.58
C SER A 153 15.95 5.61 2.15
N LEU A 154 16.29 5.23 0.92
CA LEU A 154 17.54 5.56 0.26
C LEU A 154 17.23 6.31 -1.03
N ASP A 155 17.96 7.39 -1.28
CA ASP A 155 17.85 8.14 -2.53
C ASP A 155 18.61 7.41 -3.64
N CYS A 156 17.87 6.67 -4.45
CA CYS A 156 18.41 5.92 -5.59
C CYS A 156 18.79 6.81 -6.80
N THR A 157 18.68 8.14 -6.69
CA THR A 157 19.21 9.07 -7.71
C THR A 157 20.69 9.38 -7.51
N LEU A 158 21.24 9.06 -6.33
CA LEU A 158 22.65 9.21 -6.01
C LEU A 158 23.51 8.12 -6.67
N SER A 159 24.79 8.40 -6.85
CA SER A 159 25.76 7.36 -7.20
C SER A 159 26.01 6.41 -6.03
N ASP A 160 26.48 5.19 -6.30
CA ASP A 160 26.86 4.22 -5.26
C ASP A 160 27.86 4.79 -4.24
N ALA A 161 28.78 5.64 -4.71
CA ALA A 161 29.78 6.29 -3.86
C ALA A 161 29.12 7.29 -2.92
N ASP A 162 28.28 8.18 -3.45
CA ASP A 162 27.59 9.21 -2.68
C ASP A 162 26.58 8.60 -1.69
N ALA A 163 25.84 7.58 -2.12
CA ALA A 163 24.93 6.84 -1.24
C ALA A 163 25.69 6.17 -0.08
N ALA A 164 26.86 5.59 -0.35
CA ALA A 164 27.69 4.97 0.67
C ALA A 164 28.27 5.97 1.69
N GLU A 165 28.49 7.25 1.31
CA GLU A 165 28.90 8.28 2.25
C GLU A 165 27.85 8.53 3.34
N GLY A 166 26.56 8.35 3.00
CA GLY A 166 25.44 8.43 3.94
C GLY A 166 25.35 7.27 4.94
N PHE A 167 26.03 6.14 4.68
CA PHE A 167 26.03 5.00 5.59
C PHE A 167 26.88 5.24 6.84
N SER A 168 26.57 4.53 7.93
CA SER A 168 27.41 4.56 9.12
C SER A 168 28.81 4.01 8.80
N ARG A 169 29.84 4.51 9.51
CA ARG A 169 31.22 4.01 9.36
C ARG A 169 31.30 2.49 9.58
N VAL A 170 30.53 1.97 10.53
CA VAL A 170 30.49 0.53 10.86
C VAL A 170 29.93 -0.26 9.68
N LEU A 171 28.78 0.16 9.13
CA LEU A 171 28.16 -0.50 7.98
C LEU A 171 29.10 -0.53 6.77
N ARG A 172 29.79 0.58 6.46
CA ARG A 172 30.80 0.61 5.39
C ARG A 172 31.94 -0.39 5.62
N GLN A 173 32.41 -0.53 6.86
CA GLN A 173 33.48 -1.47 7.21
C GLN A 173 33.03 -2.93 7.06
N GLU A 174 31.80 -3.24 7.48
CA GLU A 174 31.20 -4.56 7.34
C GLU A 174 31.00 -4.96 5.88
N ILE A 175 30.44 -4.06 5.05
CA ILE A 175 30.28 -4.28 3.60
C ILE A 175 31.65 -4.56 2.96
N ALA A 176 32.68 -3.77 3.30
CA ALA A 176 34.03 -3.97 2.77
C ALA A 176 34.66 -5.28 3.25
N ALA A 177 34.41 -5.70 4.49
CA ALA A 177 34.89 -6.97 5.02
C ALA A 177 34.22 -8.17 4.34
N ALA A 178 32.91 -8.13 4.13
CA ALA A 178 32.16 -9.17 3.42
C ALA A 178 32.67 -9.33 1.98
N ARG A 179 32.88 -8.22 1.25
CA ARG A 179 33.46 -8.25 -0.09
C ARG A 179 34.86 -8.84 -0.11
N ARG A 180 35.74 -8.49 0.84
CA ARG A 180 37.08 -9.09 0.96
C ARG A 180 37.05 -10.59 1.29
N ALA A 181 36.00 -11.05 1.97
CA ALA A 181 35.78 -12.46 2.26
C ALA A 181 35.21 -13.25 1.07
N GLY A 182 34.98 -12.59 -0.08
CA GLY A 182 34.48 -13.24 -1.29
C GLY A 182 32.95 -13.31 -1.39
N LEU A 183 32.20 -12.52 -0.60
CA LEU A 183 30.76 -12.43 -0.75
C LEU A 183 30.41 -11.72 -2.07
N GLU A 184 29.60 -12.38 -2.89
CA GLU A 184 29.08 -11.86 -4.15
C GLU A 184 27.56 -11.69 -4.09
N THR A 185 27.03 -10.77 -4.89
CA THR A 185 25.60 -10.52 -5.04
C THR A 185 25.22 -10.66 -6.51
N SER A 186 24.13 -11.36 -6.79
CA SER A 186 23.60 -11.53 -8.14
C SER A 186 22.10 -11.23 -8.18
N HIS A 187 21.58 -10.90 -9.36
CA HIS A 187 20.15 -10.67 -9.58
C HIS A 187 19.58 -11.85 -10.37
N ASP A 188 18.81 -12.69 -9.69
CA ASP A 188 18.15 -13.85 -10.30
C ASP A 188 16.79 -13.44 -10.89
N THR A 189 16.81 -13.07 -12.17
CA THR A 189 15.60 -12.72 -12.91
C THR A 189 14.81 -13.93 -13.41
N ALA A 190 15.40 -15.13 -13.32
CA ALA A 190 14.81 -16.38 -13.79
C ALA A 190 14.19 -17.19 -12.65
N TRP A 191 14.20 -16.66 -11.42
CA TRP A 191 13.63 -17.30 -10.22
C TRP A 191 14.22 -18.69 -9.92
N THR A 192 15.44 -18.95 -10.39
CA THR A 192 16.14 -20.23 -10.21
C THR A 192 16.54 -20.52 -8.76
N THR A 193 16.60 -19.50 -7.91
CA THR A 193 16.99 -19.57 -6.50
C THR A 193 15.81 -19.36 -5.54
N LEU A 194 14.57 -19.34 -6.04
CA LEU A 194 13.38 -19.08 -5.23
C LEU A 194 13.23 -20.09 -4.08
N ASP A 195 13.42 -21.39 -4.34
CA ASP A 195 13.35 -22.43 -3.30
C ASP A 195 14.37 -22.20 -2.17
N GLU A 196 15.57 -21.74 -2.53
CA GLU A 196 16.60 -21.39 -1.56
C GLU A 196 16.23 -20.14 -0.75
N PHE A 197 15.67 -19.12 -1.40
CA PHE A 197 15.14 -17.95 -0.71
C PHE A 197 14.05 -18.33 0.28
N VAL A 198 13.07 -19.14 -0.13
CA VAL A 198 11.97 -19.62 0.75
C VAL A 198 12.53 -20.36 1.96
N ARG A 199 13.51 -21.26 1.76
CA ARG A 199 14.19 -21.95 2.87
C ARG A 199 14.81 -20.98 3.87
N LEU A 200 15.63 -20.04 3.40
CA LEU A 200 16.32 -19.05 4.25
C LEU A 200 15.35 -18.09 4.96
N TYR A 201 14.27 -17.73 4.27
CA TYR A 201 13.20 -16.90 4.83
C TYR A 201 12.51 -17.62 5.99
N ARG A 202 12.10 -18.89 5.79
CA ARG A 202 11.45 -19.71 6.83
C ARG A 202 12.35 -19.92 8.05
N GLU A 203 13.62 -20.25 7.85
CA GLU A 203 14.61 -20.34 8.93
C GLU A 203 14.71 -19.03 9.74
N THR A 204 14.54 -17.89 9.08
CA THR A 204 14.52 -16.56 9.72
C THR A 204 13.23 -16.30 10.49
N MET A 205 12.08 -16.76 9.98
CA MET A 205 10.80 -16.67 10.69
C MET A 205 10.79 -17.57 11.94
N GLU A 206 11.34 -18.77 11.86
CA GLU A 206 11.52 -19.67 13.00
C GLU A 206 12.40 -19.03 14.07
N ARG A 207 13.58 -18.54 13.67
CA ARG A 207 14.53 -17.90 14.58
C ARG A 207 13.96 -16.64 15.25
N SER A 208 13.09 -15.91 14.57
CA SER A 208 12.45 -14.70 15.11
C SER A 208 11.17 -14.99 15.90
N GLY A 209 10.67 -16.23 15.89
CA GLY A 209 9.40 -16.59 16.52
C GLY A 209 8.20 -15.89 15.87
N ALA A 210 8.24 -15.72 14.54
CA ALA A 210 7.20 -15.01 13.80
C ALA A 210 5.83 -15.71 13.92
N PRO A 211 4.71 -14.98 13.81
CA PRO A 211 3.38 -15.56 13.70
C PRO A 211 3.23 -16.46 12.46
N ALA A 212 2.29 -17.41 12.51
CA ALA A 212 2.06 -18.40 11.44
C ALA A 212 1.83 -17.78 10.05
N GLY A 213 1.17 -16.62 9.97
CA GLY A 213 0.93 -15.92 8.70
C GLY A 213 2.18 -15.39 7.99
N TYR A 214 3.37 -15.47 8.61
CA TYR A 214 4.64 -15.11 7.98
C TYR A 214 5.40 -16.32 7.46
N TYR A 215 4.86 -17.54 7.51
CA TYR A 215 5.53 -18.74 6.97
C TYR A 215 5.09 -18.99 5.53
N LEU A 216 5.62 -18.19 4.62
CA LEU A 216 5.37 -18.28 3.17
C LEU A 216 6.08 -19.49 2.54
N ASP A 217 5.45 -20.09 1.55
CA ASP A 217 5.98 -21.15 0.68
C ASP A 217 6.10 -20.67 -0.78
N ALA A 218 6.74 -21.48 -1.65
CA ALA A 218 6.95 -21.13 -3.05
C ALA A 218 5.65 -20.91 -3.85
N ALA A 219 4.51 -21.39 -3.37
CA ALA A 219 3.20 -21.14 -3.97
C ALA A 219 2.60 -19.77 -3.60
N ASP A 220 3.13 -19.13 -2.56
CA ASP A 220 2.69 -17.83 -2.06
C ASP A 220 3.49 -16.66 -2.67
N VAL A 221 4.53 -16.96 -3.46
CA VAL A 221 5.48 -16.00 -4.07
C VAL A 221 5.38 -16.07 -5.59
#